data_AF-A0A4R2RBC9-F1
#
_entry.id   AF-A0A4R2RBC9-F1
#
_cell.length_a   1.000
_cell.length_b   1.000
_cell.length_c   1.000
_cell.angle_alpha   90.00
_cell.angle_beta   90.00
_cell.angle_gamma   90.00
#
_symmetry.space_group_name_H-M   'P 1'
#
loop_
_entity.id
_entity.type
_entity.pdbx_description
1 polymer ?
#
loop_
_entity_poly.entity_id
_entity_poly.type
_entity_poly.pdbx_seq_one_letter_code
_entity_poly.pdbx_strand_id
1 'polypeptide(L)'
;MSDTPDYKNSFRQAVTQLVSQDMPVPWRVKAVDDLIEAYVAQVDEVPDGQQLEQLANYLLRDSVNQPDKVSRTEYPALNEGQWKLRCRREMSSEHVGVMATCSKDRMRKKRYYCESA
;
A
#
# COMPACT_ATOMS: atom_id res chain seq x y z
N MET A 1 -3.50 36.99 -14.30
CA MET A 1 -3.69 36.22 -13.05
C MET A 1 -4.96 35.42 -13.28
N SER A 2 -4.82 34.15 -13.64
CA SER A 2 -5.95 33.27 -13.91
C SER A 2 -6.56 32.84 -12.59
N ASP A 3 -7.76 33.36 -12.29
CA ASP A 3 -8.62 32.82 -11.24
C ASP A 3 -8.91 31.36 -11.59
N THR A 4 -8.17 30.45 -10.95
CA THR A 4 -8.48 29.03 -10.99
C THR A 4 -9.76 28.88 -10.17
N PRO A 5 -10.85 28.35 -10.74
CA PRO A 5 -12.11 28.38 -10.01
C PRO A 5 -11.97 27.50 -8.75
N ASP A 6 -12.55 27.97 -7.65
CA ASP A 6 -12.34 27.49 -6.28
C ASP A 6 -12.69 25.99 -6.05
N TYR A 7 -13.25 25.32 -7.07
CA TYR A 7 -13.61 23.91 -7.02
C TYR A 7 -12.41 23.01 -6.66
N LYS A 8 -11.21 23.30 -7.15
CA LYS A 8 -10.01 22.49 -6.85
C LYS A 8 -9.69 22.51 -5.36
N ASN A 9 -9.76 23.69 -4.74
CA ASN A 9 -9.52 23.82 -3.30
C ASN A 9 -10.65 23.21 -2.48
N SER A 10 -11.90 23.38 -2.90
CA SER A 10 -13.05 22.75 -2.24
C SER A 10 -12.93 21.23 -2.21
N PHE A 11 -12.49 20.63 -3.32
CA PHE A 11 -12.26 19.20 -3.40
C PHE A 11 -11.07 18.76 -2.55
N ARG A 12 -9.96 19.53 -2.50
CA ARG A 12 -8.85 19.27 -1.55
C ARG A 12 -9.33 19.22 -0.11
N GLN A 13 -10.19 20.16 0.27
CA GLN A 13 -10.75 20.20 1.62
C GLN A 13 -11.67 19.00 1.88
N ALA A 14 -12.54 18.65 0.94
CA ALA A 14 -13.41 17.49 1.04
C ALA A 14 -12.61 16.17 1.18
N VAL A 15 -11.55 16.00 0.39
CA VAL A 15 -10.62 14.86 0.50
C VAL A 15 -9.96 14.83 1.88
N THR A 16 -9.46 15.97 2.35
CA THR A 16 -8.80 16.06 3.67
C THR A 16 -9.78 15.70 4.81
N GLN A 17 -11.03 16.17 4.72
CA GLN A 17 -12.08 15.82 5.67
C GLN A 17 -12.41 14.33 5.62
N LEU A 18 -12.57 13.75 4.42
CA LEU A 18 -12.88 12.34 4.26
C LEU A 18 -11.77 11.44 4.83
N VAL A 19 -10.51 11.75 4.53
CA VAL A 19 -9.34 10.99 5.02
C VAL A 19 -9.21 11.05 6.55
N SER A 20 -9.70 12.11 7.18
CA SER A 20 -9.69 12.24 8.65
C SER A 20 -10.70 11.32 9.35
N GLN A 21 -11.71 10.83 8.63
CA GLN A 21 -12.74 9.96 9.20
C GLN A 21 -12.26 8.51 9.24
N ASP A 22 -12.53 7.83 10.35
CA ASP A 22 -12.26 6.40 10.48
C ASP A 22 -13.53 5.61 10.16
N MET A 23 -13.54 4.96 9.01
CA MET A 23 -14.71 4.22 8.50
C MET A 23 -14.33 2.80 8.03
N PRO A 24 -15.27 1.84 8.06
CA PRO A 24 -15.05 0.52 7.47
C PRO A 24 -14.74 0.58 5.97
N VAL A 25 -13.91 -0.34 5.47
CA VAL A 25 -13.51 -0.43 4.05
C VAL A 25 -14.67 -0.25 3.05
N PRO A 26 -15.81 -0.99 3.14
CA PRO A 26 -16.88 -0.84 2.15
C PRO A 26 -17.51 0.55 2.14
N TRP A 27 -17.53 1.25 3.27
CA TRP A 27 -18.07 2.60 3.38
C TRP A 27 -17.08 3.62 2.84
N ARG A 28 -15.77 3.39 3.05
CA ARG A 28 -14.71 4.21 2.47
C ARG A 28 -14.72 4.14 0.95
N VAL A 29 -14.84 2.94 0.36
CA VAL A 29 -14.95 2.77 -1.10
C VAL A 29 -16.10 3.59 -1.65
N LYS A 30 -17.30 3.41 -1.07
CA LYS A 30 -18.48 4.16 -1.51
C LYS A 30 -18.32 5.67 -1.37
N ALA A 31 -17.81 6.15 -0.24
CA ALA A 31 -17.63 7.58 -0.02
C ALA A 31 -16.59 8.21 -0.96
N VAL A 32 -15.55 7.47 -1.33
CA VAL A 32 -14.56 7.89 -2.34
C VAL A 32 -15.19 7.93 -3.72
N ASP A 33 -15.94 6.90 -4.11
CA ASP A 33 -16.64 6.84 -5.39
C ASP A 33 -17.66 7.98 -5.52
N ASP A 34 -18.52 8.18 -4.52
CA ASP A 34 -19.52 9.25 -4.47
C ASP A 34 -18.86 10.64 -4.59
N LEU A 35 -17.70 10.85 -3.94
CA LEU A 35 -16.95 12.11 -3.96
C LEU A 35 -16.31 12.37 -5.33
N ILE A 36 -15.74 11.34 -5.98
CA ILE A 36 -15.15 11.46 -7.31
C ILE A 36 -16.26 11.69 -8.36
N GLU A 37 -17.35 10.92 -8.29
CA GLU A 37 -18.49 11.06 -9.19
C GLU A 37 -19.11 12.45 -9.10
N ALA A 38 -19.32 12.99 -7.89
CA ALA A 38 -19.82 14.34 -7.69
C ALA A 38 -18.88 15.41 -8.28
N TYR A 39 -17.57 15.24 -8.14
CA TYR A 39 -16.59 16.17 -8.74
C TYR A 39 -16.63 16.13 -10.26
N VAL A 40 -16.61 14.93 -10.85
CA VAL A 40 -16.65 14.75 -12.30
C VAL A 40 -17.95 15.30 -12.87
N ALA A 41 -19.09 15.05 -12.22
CA ALA A 41 -20.38 15.57 -12.65
C ALA A 41 -20.49 17.12 -12.58
N GLN A 42 -19.68 17.78 -11.74
CA GLN A 42 -19.69 19.23 -11.60
C GLN A 42 -18.70 19.93 -12.54
N VAL A 43 -17.52 19.35 -12.76
CA VAL A 43 -16.40 20.00 -13.44
C VAL A 43 -16.15 19.42 -14.84
N ASP A 44 -16.63 18.21 -15.13
CA ASP A 44 -16.34 17.42 -16.33
C ASP A 44 -14.83 17.19 -16.57
N GLU A 45 -14.00 17.34 -15.53
CA GLU A 45 -12.56 17.13 -15.57
C GLU A 45 -12.11 16.05 -14.58
N VAL A 46 -10.93 15.47 -14.84
CA VAL A 46 -10.29 14.52 -13.92
C VAL A 46 -9.73 15.27 -12.69
N PRO A 47 -9.94 14.78 -11.46
CA PRO A 47 -9.36 15.36 -10.25
C PRO A 47 -7.82 15.38 -10.27
N ASP A 48 -7.22 16.20 -9.40
CA ASP A 48 -5.76 16.30 -9.28
C ASP A 48 -5.16 14.95 -8.84
N GLY A 49 -4.06 14.54 -9.47
CA GLY A 49 -3.42 13.24 -9.20
C GLY A 49 -2.98 13.10 -7.74
N GLN A 50 -2.54 14.20 -7.11
CA GLN A 50 -2.16 14.19 -5.69
C GLN A 50 -3.35 13.86 -4.76
N GLN A 51 -4.55 14.32 -5.10
CA GLN A 51 -5.76 14.03 -4.31
C GLN A 51 -6.18 12.58 -4.49
N LEU A 52 -6.10 12.07 -5.72
CA LEU A 52 -6.38 10.66 -6.02
C LEU A 52 -5.40 9.73 -5.28
N GLU A 53 -4.12 10.11 -5.22
CA GLU A 53 -3.12 9.38 -4.43
C GLU A 53 -3.47 9.35 -2.94
N GLN A 54 -3.95 10.46 -2.37
CA GLN A 54 -4.41 10.49 -0.98
C GLN A 54 -5.61 9.57 -0.75
N LEU A 55 -6.60 9.57 -1.65
CA LEU A 55 -7.77 8.70 -1.57
C LEU A 55 -7.38 7.21 -1.72
N ALA A 56 -6.44 6.89 -2.61
CA ALA A 56 -5.92 5.54 -2.77
C ALA A 56 -5.18 5.06 -1.51
N ASN A 57 -4.32 5.91 -0.94
CA ASN A 57 -3.63 5.62 0.32
C ASN A 57 -4.62 5.42 1.47
N TYR A 58 -5.69 6.23 1.51
CA TYR A 58 -6.76 6.06 2.46
C TYR A 58 -7.38 4.67 2.33
N LEU A 59 -7.85 4.26 1.15
CA LEU A 59 -8.44 2.94 0.91
C LEU A 59 -7.51 1.79 1.35
N LEU A 60 -6.22 1.88 1.02
CA LEU A 60 -5.23 0.83 1.28
C LEU A 60 -4.64 0.84 2.71
N ARG A 61 -4.92 1.85 3.53
CA ARG A 61 -4.35 2.01 4.88
C ARG A 61 -4.43 0.73 5.72
N ASP A 62 -5.59 0.08 5.72
CA ASP A 62 -5.84 -1.08 6.56
C ASP A 62 -5.22 -2.37 6.01
N SER A 63 -5.00 -2.48 4.70
CA SER A 63 -4.33 -3.65 4.12
C SER A 63 -2.81 -3.58 4.36
N VAL A 64 -2.25 -2.38 4.37
CA VAL A 64 -0.81 -2.15 4.56
C VAL A 64 -0.40 -2.23 6.04
N ASN A 65 -1.25 -1.82 6.98
CA ASN A 65 -0.88 -1.74 8.40
C ASN A 65 -1.21 -2.98 9.24
N GLN A 66 -1.59 -4.09 8.60
CA GLN A 66 -1.85 -5.34 9.31
C GLN A 66 -0.56 -6.03 9.77
N PRO A 67 -0.47 -6.47 11.05
CA PRO A 67 0.69 -7.22 11.54
C PRO A 67 0.74 -8.64 10.95
N ASP A 68 -0.42 -9.25 10.75
CA ASP A 68 -0.55 -10.61 10.22
C ASP A 68 -1.32 -10.59 8.91
N LYS A 69 -0.59 -10.41 7.80
CA LYS A 69 -1.15 -10.30 6.45
C LYS A 69 -1.26 -11.65 5.75
N VAL A 70 -0.34 -12.55 6.05
CA VAL A 70 -0.19 -13.84 5.35
C VAL A 70 -1.28 -14.82 5.78
N SER A 71 -1.68 -14.82 7.05
CA SER A 71 -2.75 -15.71 7.51
C SER A 71 -4.14 -15.23 7.09
N ARG A 72 -4.31 -13.91 6.89
CA ARG A 72 -5.61 -13.28 6.66
C ARG A 72 -6.01 -13.21 5.19
N THR A 73 -5.04 -13.16 4.28
CA THR A 73 -5.30 -12.95 2.86
C THR A 73 -4.38 -13.83 2.02
N GLU A 74 -4.94 -14.48 1.00
CA GLU A 74 -4.18 -15.28 0.03
C GLU A 74 -3.11 -14.43 -0.71
N TYR A 75 -3.45 -13.16 -0.99
CA TYR A 75 -2.57 -12.19 -1.66
C TYR A 75 -2.26 -11.00 -0.73
N PRO A 76 -1.29 -11.11 0.19
CA PRO A 76 -0.96 -10.06 1.13
C PRO A 76 -0.21 -8.89 0.48
N ALA A 77 -0.59 -7.65 0.81
CA ALA A 77 0.15 -6.45 0.43
C ALA A 77 1.41 -6.28 1.30
N LEU A 78 2.57 -6.73 0.80
CA LEU A 78 3.84 -6.70 1.53
C LEU A 78 4.65 -5.44 1.20
N ASN A 79 5.22 -4.81 2.23
CA ASN A 79 6.26 -3.80 2.03
C ASN A 79 7.55 -4.50 1.55
N GLU A 80 8.45 -3.77 0.88
CA GLU A 80 9.72 -4.27 0.35
C GLU A 80 10.55 -5.02 1.41
N GLY A 81 10.61 -4.50 2.64
CA GLY A 81 11.28 -5.18 3.75
C GLY A 81 10.62 -6.51 4.14
N GLN A 82 9.27 -6.56 4.14
CA GLN A 82 8.50 -7.78 4.43
C GLN A 82 8.68 -8.81 3.31
N TRP A 83 8.68 -8.36 2.05
CA TRP A 83 8.96 -9.18 0.89
C TRP A 83 10.36 -9.82 0.95
N LYS A 84 11.40 -9.00 1.18
CA LYS A 84 12.79 -9.48 1.34
C LYS A 84 12.92 -10.51 2.46
N LEU A 85 12.24 -10.30 3.59
CA LEU A 85 12.23 -11.27 4.71
C LEU A 85 11.55 -12.58 4.32
N ARG A 86 10.44 -12.51 3.57
CA ARG A 86 9.72 -13.68 3.07
C ARG A 86 10.60 -14.49 2.10
N CYS A 87 11.15 -13.86 1.07
CA CYS A 87 12.05 -14.52 0.12
C CYS A 87 13.23 -15.20 0.82
N ARG A 88 13.80 -14.57 1.86
CA ARG A 88 14.90 -15.17 2.64
C ARG A 88 14.49 -16.43 3.42
N ARG A 89 13.24 -16.50 3.89
CA ARG A 89 12.71 -17.61 4.71
C ARG A 89 12.16 -18.75 3.84
N GLU A 90 11.56 -18.42 2.71
CA GLU A 90 10.90 -19.33 1.77
C GLU A 90 11.82 -19.69 0.59
N MET A 91 13.10 -19.96 0.86
CA MET A 91 14.05 -20.43 -0.18
C MET A 91 13.78 -21.89 -0.54
N SER A 92 13.96 -22.26 -1.82
CA SER A 92 13.76 -23.63 -2.29
C SER A 92 14.71 -24.62 -1.59
N SER A 93 14.22 -25.85 -1.40
CA SER A 93 14.88 -26.92 -0.64
C SER A 93 16.29 -27.29 -1.12
N GLU A 94 16.62 -26.99 -2.38
CA GLU A 94 17.92 -27.27 -3.00
C GLU A 94 19.10 -26.61 -2.25
N HIS A 95 18.85 -25.51 -1.53
CA HIS A 95 19.85 -24.78 -0.76
C HIS A 95 19.80 -25.06 0.76
N VAL A 96 18.84 -25.86 1.25
CA VAL A 96 18.63 -26.09 2.69
C VAL A 96 19.74 -26.97 3.30
N GLY A 97 20.35 -27.85 2.50
CA GLY A 97 21.52 -28.64 2.90
C GLY A 97 22.73 -27.79 3.32
N VAL A 98 22.83 -26.54 2.83
CA VAL A 98 23.93 -25.60 3.16
C VAL A 98 23.70 -24.86 4.49
N MET A 99 22.47 -24.91 5.04
CA MET A 99 22.05 -24.24 6.28
C MET A 99 22.03 -25.18 7.50
N ALA A 100 22.09 -26.49 7.30
CA ALA A 100 22.22 -27.49 8.36
C ALA A 100 23.66 -27.51 8.90
N THR A 101 24.11 -26.39 9.47
CA THR A 101 25.44 -26.29 10.07
C THR A 101 25.28 -26.15 11.57
N CYS A 102 25.87 -27.08 12.33
CA CYS A 102 25.84 -27.10 13.79
C CYS A 102 26.40 -25.77 14.33
N SER A 103 26.04 -25.37 15.56
CA SER A 103 26.28 -24.01 16.09
C SER A 103 27.75 -23.53 16.09
N LYS A 104 28.71 -24.43 15.82
CA LYS A 104 30.15 -24.17 15.64
C LYS A 104 30.53 -23.56 14.27
N ASP A 105 29.66 -23.67 13.27
CA ASP A 105 29.91 -23.19 11.89
C ASP A 105 29.39 -21.78 11.61
N ARG A 106 29.06 -21.01 12.66
CA ARG A 106 28.65 -19.61 12.55
C ARG A 106 29.81 -18.68 12.19
N MET A 107 30.62 -19.04 11.19
CA MET A 107 31.43 -18.06 10.48
C MET A 107 30.47 -17.13 9.73
N ARG A 108 30.74 -15.82 9.79
CA ARG A 108 29.88 -14.76 9.26
C ARG A 108 29.79 -14.89 7.73
N LYS A 109 28.79 -15.62 7.22
CA LYS A 109 28.60 -15.83 5.76
C LYS A 109 28.22 -14.53 5.07
N LYS A 110 28.76 -14.31 3.86
CA LYS A 110 28.43 -13.17 2.99
C LYS A 110 26.94 -13.22 2.60
N ARG A 111 26.30 -12.05 2.57
CA ARG A 111 24.89 -11.89 2.18
C ARG A 111 24.78 -12.09 0.67
N TYR A 112 24.12 -13.16 0.24
CA TYR A 112 23.67 -13.30 -1.14
C TYR A 112 22.26 -12.69 -1.23
N TYR A 113 22.10 -11.72 -2.12
CA TYR A 113 20.79 -11.16 -2.45
C TYR A 113 20.14 -12.05 -3.51
N CYS A 114 18.82 -12.22 -3.45
CA CYS A 114 18.06 -12.71 -4.60
C CYS A 114 18.31 -11.73 -5.76
N GLU A 115 18.83 -12.21 -6.87
CA GLU A 115 18.83 -11.45 -8.12
C GLU A 115 17.39 -11.33 -8.60
N SER A 116 16.93 -10.09 -8.76
CA SER A 116 15.63 -9.78 -9.32
C SER A 116 15.64 -10.16 -10.80
N ALA A 117 14.89 -11.20 -11.16
CA ALA A 117 14.54 -11.52 -12.55
C ALA A 117 13.40 -10.61 -13.03
#